data_AF-A0A0K2RTA0-F1
#
_entry.id   AF-A0A0K2RTA0-F1
#
_cell.length_a   1.000
_cell.length_b   1.000
_cell.length_c   1.000
_cell.angle_alpha   90.00
_cell.angle_beta   90.00
_cell.angle_gamma   90.00
#
_symmetry.space_group_name_H-M   'P 1'
#
loop_
_entity.id
_entity.type
_entity.pdbx_description
1 polymer ?
#
loop_
_entity_poly.entity_id
_entity_poly.type
_entity_poly.pdbx_seq_one_letter_code
_entity_poly.pdbx_strand_id
1 'polypeptide(L)'
;MAKAALNMMTRTSAQEMLDSDGILMTAVDTGWITDERPHYTKVRLMEEGFHAPLDLVDGAARVYDPIVMGENGEDQYGVFLKDYKPPLVNPGGGPRSC
;
A
#
# COMPACT_ATOMS: atom_id res chain seq x y z
N MET A 1 6.52 -14.15 -6.62
CA MET A 1 5.48 -14.65 -7.53
C MET A 1 4.11 -14.02 -7.29
N ALA A 2 3.61 -13.96 -6.05
CA ALA A 2 2.27 -13.42 -5.75
C ALA A 2 2.00 -12.00 -6.30
N LYS A 3 2.93 -11.05 -6.11
CA LYS A 3 2.76 -9.65 -6.57
C LYS A 3 2.64 -9.51 -8.08
N ALA A 4 3.34 -10.35 -8.85
CA ALA A 4 3.23 -10.34 -10.31
C ALA A 4 1.85 -10.84 -10.77
N ALA A 5 1.34 -11.89 -10.12
CA ALA A 5 -0.02 -12.40 -10.39
C ALA A 5 -1.09 -11.36 -10.05
N LEU A 6 -0.96 -10.67 -8.89
CA LEU A 6 -1.88 -9.60 -8.50
C LEU A 6 -1.89 -8.42 -9.50
N ASN A 7 -0.70 -8.01 -9.97
CA ASN A 7 -0.58 -6.97 -11.00
C ASN A 7 -1.30 -7.38 -12.29
N MET A 8 -1.13 -8.63 -12.72
CA MET A 8 -1.79 -9.13 -13.93
C MET A 8 -3.31 -9.21 -13.76
N MET A 9 -3.79 -9.76 -12.64
CA MET A 9 -5.22 -9.82 -12.31
C MET A 9 -5.86 -8.42 -12.39
N THR A 10 -5.24 -7.44 -11.73
CA THR A 10 -5.75 -6.07 -11.71
C THR A 10 -5.79 -5.47 -13.11
N ARG A 11 -4.71 -5.64 -13.89
CA ARG A 11 -4.64 -5.11 -15.27
C ARG A 11 -5.69 -5.70 -16.21
N THR A 12 -6.01 -6.99 -16.06
CA THR A 12 -6.93 -7.66 -16.99
C THR A 12 -8.39 -7.57 -16.57
N SER A 13 -8.68 -7.52 -15.27
CA SER A 13 -10.05 -7.52 -14.75
C SER A 13 -10.62 -6.12 -14.53
N ALA A 14 -9.79 -5.09 -14.36
CA ALA A 14 -10.29 -3.76 -13.98
C ALA A 14 -11.25 -3.12 -15.00
N GLN A 15 -11.03 -3.35 -16.30
CA GLN A 15 -11.91 -2.79 -17.33
C GLN A 15 -13.31 -3.42 -17.27
N GLU A 16 -13.37 -4.75 -17.13
CA GLU A 16 -14.65 -5.46 -16.98
C GLU A 16 -15.40 -4.97 -15.75
N MET A 17 -14.73 -4.90 -14.59
CA MET A 17 -15.33 -4.41 -13.34
C MET A 17 -15.89 -2.99 -13.45
N LEU A 18 -15.22 -2.12 -14.22
CA LEU A 18 -15.70 -0.76 -14.46
C LEU A 18 -16.96 -0.77 -15.33
N ASP A 19 -16.94 -1.52 -16.44
CA ASP A 19 -18.02 -1.53 -17.42
C ASP A 19 -19.29 -2.24 -16.90
N SER A 20 -19.14 -3.32 -16.13
CA SER A 20 -20.27 -4.09 -15.59
C SER A 20 -20.83 -3.52 -14.30
N ASP A 21 -19.97 -3.10 -13.38
CA ASP A 21 -20.34 -2.83 -11.99
C ASP A 21 -20.02 -1.41 -11.54
N GLY A 22 -19.35 -0.60 -12.37
CA GLY A 22 -18.89 0.74 -11.98
C GLY A 22 -17.81 0.70 -10.91
N ILE A 23 -17.01 -0.38 -10.85
CA ILE A 23 -15.99 -0.59 -9.81
C ILE A 23 -14.60 -0.24 -10.36
N LEU A 24 -13.94 0.73 -9.73
CA LEU A 24 -12.54 1.05 -9.97
C LEU A 24 -11.62 0.06 -9.24
N MET A 25 -11.15 -0.96 -9.95
CA MET A 25 -10.28 -1.99 -9.38
C MET A 25 -8.81 -1.54 -9.41
N THR A 26 -8.17 -1.50 -8.24
CA THR A 26 -6.75 -1.19 -8.07
C THR A 26 -6.06 -2.26 -7.21
N ALA A 27 -4.72 -2.31 -7.28
CA ALA A 27 -3.90 -3.07 -6.36
C ALA A 27 -2.81 -2.18 -5.75
N VAL A 28 -2.50 -2.41 -4.48
CA VAL A 28 -1.53 -1.61 -3.72
C VAL A 28 -0.48 -2.52 -3.09
N ASP A 29 0.80 -2.18 -3.30
CA ASP A 29 1.92 -2.73 -2.54
C ASP A 29 2.26 -1.78 -1.38
N THR A 30 1.84 -2.16 -0.18
CA THR A 30 2.12 -1.40 1.04
C THR A 30 3.60 -1.39 1.39
N GLY A 31 4.39 -2.35 0.89
CA GLY A 31 5.77 -2.57 1.31
C GLY A 31 5.85 -3.47 2.54
N TRP A 32 6.96 -3.37 3.28
CA TRP A 32 7.22 -4.25 4.42
C TRP A 32 6.72 -3.64 5.73
N ILE A 33 5.51 -4.04 6.15
CA ILE A 33 4.82 -3.52 7.34
C ILE A 33 4.87 -4.47 8.56
N THR A 34 5.23 -5.75 8.37
CA THR A 34 5.20 -6.78 9.42
C THR A 34 6.40 -7.71 9.34
N ASP A 35 6.98 -8.09 10.49
CA ASP A 35 7.96 -9.18 10.54
C ASP A 35 7.26 -10.55 10.43
N GLU A 36 7.47 -11.23 9.31
CA GLU A 36 6.91 -12.55 8.97
C GLU A 36 7.78 -13.73 9.47
N ARG A 37 8.89 -13.45 10.16
CA ARG A 37 9.74 -14.50 10.73
C ARG A 37 8.98 -15.33 11.78
N PRO A 38 9.44 -16.57 12.07
CA PRO A 38 8.86 -17.40 13.12
C PRO A 38 8.75 -16.65 14.46
N HIS A 39 7.67 -16.89 15.21
CA HIS A 39 7.33 -16.13 16.43
C HIS A 39 8.49 -15.98 17.40
N TYR A 40 9.21 -17.07 17.71
CA TYR A 40 10.34 -17.03 18.64
C TYR A 40 11.49 -16.11 18.14
N THR A 41 11.75 -16.12 16.82
CA THR A 41 12.78 -15.28 16.19
C THR A 41 12.34 -13.82 16.18
N LYS A 42 11.06 -13.57 15.84
CA LYS A 42 10.47 -12.23 15.84
C LYS A 42 10.54 -11.57 17.23
N VAL A 43 10.13 -12.28 18.28
CA VAL A 43 10.14 -11.72 19.65
C VAL A 43 11.56 -11.34 20.08
N ARG A 44 12.54 -12.24 19.85
CA ARG A 44 13.94 -11.94 20.17
C ARG A 44 14.48 -10.75 19.38
N LEU A 45 14.22 -10.70 18.08
CA LEU A 45 14.65 -9.58 17.22
C LEU A 45 13.98 -8.27 17.63
N MET A 46 12.70 -8.31 18.02
CA MET A 46 12.00 -7.13 18.56
C MET A 46 12.63 -6.64 19.86
N GLU A 47 13.05 -7.54 20.77
CA GLU A 47 13.81 -7.18 21.96
C GLU A 47 15.18 -6.57 21.62
N GLU A 48 15.80 -7.01 20.51
CA GLU A 48 17.03 -6.44 19.94
C GLU A 48 16.78 -5.12 19.17
N GLY A 49 15.53 -4.62 19.12
CA GLY A 49 15.16 -3.36 18.48
C GLY A 49 14.87 -3.45 16.98
N PHE A 50 14.71 -4.67 16.44
CA PHE A 50 14.33 -4.86 15.04
C PHE A 50 12.86 -4.52 14.81
N HIS A 51 12.61 -3.61 13.87
CA HIS A 51 11.28 -3.29 13.38
C HIS A 51 11.26 -3.27 11.85
N ALA A 52 10.10 -3.57 11.28
CA ALA A 52 9.87 -3.37 9.85
C ALA A 52 10.02 -1.87 9.52
N PRO A 53 10.47 -1.52 8.29
CA PRO A 53 10.72 -0.14 7.91
C PRO A 53 9.46 0.72 7.80
N LEU A 54 8.28 0.10 7.70
CA LEU A 54 6.98 0.74 7.68
C LEU A 54 6.12 0.19 8.80
N ASP A 55 5.24 1.02 9.33
CA ASP A 55 4.28 0.59 10.34
C ASP A 55 2.90 0.25 9.73
N LEU A 56 1.95 -0.12 10.61
CA LEU A 56 0.59 -0.44 10.20
C LEU A 56 -0.19 0.78 9.70
N VAL A 57 0.13 1.98 10.18
CA VAL A 57 -0.50 3.24 9.79
C VAL A 57 -0.05 3.62 8.38
N ASP A 58 1.24 3.51 8.09
CA ASP A 58 1.80 3.66 6.74
C ASP A 58 1.15 2.69 5.75
N GLY A 59 0.98 1.43 6.17
CA GLY A 59 0.30 0.42 5.37
C GLY A 59 -1.15 0.79 5.06
N ALA A 60 -1.91 1.20 6.08
CA ALA A 60 -3.31 1.61 5.93
C ALA A 60 -3.45 2.86 5.05
N ALA A 61 -2.59 3.86 5.24
CA ALA A 61 -2.58 5.07 4.44
C ALA A 61 -2.37 4.78 2.94
N ARG A 62 -1.45 3.87 2.60
CA ARG A 62 -1.21 3.48 1.20
C ARG A 62 -2.39 2.77 0.55
N VAL A 63 -3.13 1.96 1.32
CA VAL A 63 -4.35 1.30 0.80
C VAL A 63 -5.47 2.33 0.57
N TYR A 64 -5.53 3.36 1.42
CA TYR A 64 -6.55 4.41 1.33
C TYR A 64 -6.24 5.47 0.25
N ASP A 65 -4.97 5.69 -0.08
CA ASP A 65 -4.48 6.67 -1.05
C ASP A 65 -5.26 6.74 -2.39
N PRO A 66 -5.49 5.64 -3.14
CA PRO A 66 -6.26 5.69 -4.39
C PRO A 66 -7.72 6.12 -4.22
N ILE A 67 -8.29 5.95 -3.02
CA ILE A 67 -9.65 6.42 -2.72
C ILE A 67 -9.65 7.94 -2.59
N VAL A 68 -8.67 8.50 -1.87
CA VAL A 68 -8.50 9.96 -1.73
C VAL A 68 -8.22 10.61 -3.08
N MET A 69 -7.42 9.97 -3.95
CA MET A 69 -7.21 10.43 -5.32
C MET A 69 -8.53 10.49 -6.10
N GLY A 70 -9.35 9.43 -6.03
CA GLY A 70 -10.66 9.39 -6.67
C GLY A 70 -11.62 10.46 -6.12
N GLU A 71 -11.65 10.69 -4.81
CA GLU A 71 -12.43 11.76 -4.18
C GLU A 71 -11.99 13.16 -4.66
N ASN A 72 -10.71 13.32 -5.03
CA ASN A 72 -10.15 14.53 -5.63
C ASN A 72 -10.31 14.60 -7.16
N GLY A 73 -10.96 13.61 -7.79
CA GLY A 73 -11.22 13.55 -9.23
C GLY A 73 -10.14 12.85 -10.06
N GLU A 74 -9.22 12.13 -9.42
CA GLU A 74 -8.18 11.33 -10.07
C GLU A 74 -8.47 9.83 -9.94
N ASP A 75 -9.28 9.31 -10.85
CA ASP A 75 -9.65 7.88 -10.83
C ASP A 75 -8.47 6.97 -11.18
N GLN A 76 -8.11 6.11 -10.23
CA GLN A 76 -7.12 5.05 -10.42
C GLN A 76 -7.84 3.74 -10.71
N TYR A 77 -7.51 3.06 -11.81
CA TYR A 77 -8.01 1.71 -12.10
C TYR A 77 -7.05 0.94 -13.01
N GLY A 78 -7.02 -0.40 -12.89
CA GLY A 78 -6.14 -1.25 -13.69
C GLY A 78 -4.65 -1.08 -13.37
N VAL A 79 -4.33 -0.38 -12.29
CA VAL A 79 -2.96 -0.03 -11.88
C VAL A 79 -2.53 -0.81 -10.64
N PHE A 80 -1.22 -1.08 -10.57
CA PHE A 80 -0.57 -1.63 -9.39
C PHE A 80 0.33 -0.55 -8.79
N LEU A 81 -0.14 0.08 -7.72
CA LEU A 81 0.52 1.17 -7.03
C LEU A 81 1.61 0.63 -6.11
N LYS A 82 2.84 1.10 -6.30
CA LYS A 82 4.03 0.69 -5.56
C LYS A 82 5.04 1.84 -5.53
N ASP A 83 6.15 1.64 -4.82
CA ASP A 83 7.26 2.59 -4.75
C ASP A 83 6.83 3.97 -4.19
N TYR A 84 5.94 3.96 -3.19
CA TYR A 84 5.49 5.15 -2.47
C TYR A 84 6.69 5.91 -1.89
N LYS A 85 6.71 7.22 -2.15
CA LYS A 85 7.71 8.10 -1.54
C LYS A 85 7.38 8.27 -0.06
N PRO A 86 8.38 8.26 0.84
CA PRO A 86 8.14 8.62 2.22
C PRO A 86 7.57 10.05 2.28
N PRO A 87 6.65 10.34 3.21
CA PRO A 87 6.14 11.68 3.39
C PRO A 87 7.32 12.64 3.59
N LEU A 88 7.33 13.74 2.84
CA LEU A 88 8.35 14.77 3.00
C LEU A 88 8.21 15.34 4.41
N VAL A 89 9.08 14.92 5.32
CA VAL A 89 9.12 15.44 6.68
C VAL A 89 9.24 16.96 6.57
N ASN A 90 8.28 17.70 7.13
CA ASN A 90 8.47 19.14 7.29
C ASN A 90 9.70 19.36 8.19
N PRO A 91 10.52 20.39 7.97
CA PRO A 91 11.62 20.73 8.86
C PRO A 91 11.18 20.99 10.32
N GLY A 92 9.87 21.05 10.60
CA GLY A 92 9.26 21.11 11.94
C GLY A 92 8.62 19.82 12.47
N GLY A 93 8.84 18.65 11.86
CA GLY A 93 8.45 17.35 12.44
C GLY A 93 6.96 16.98 12.42
N GLY A 94 6.09 17.78 11.80
CA GLY A 94 4.68 17.42 11.61
C GLY A 94 4.45 16.59 10.34
N PRO A 95 3.53 15.61 10.34
CA PRO A 95 3.14 14.90 9.13
C PRO A 95 2.50 15.90 8.14
N ARG A 96 2.97 15.94 6.89
CA ARG A 96 2.18 16.53 5.81
C ARG A 96 1.08 15.54 5.48
N SER A 97 -0.14 16.05 5.29
CA SER A 97 -1.18 15.29 4.60
C SER A 97 -0.61 14.82 3.26
N CYS A 98 -0.80 13.54 2.96
CA CYS A 98 -0.50 12.94 1.67
C CYS A 98 -1.05 13.80 0.52
#